data_AF-A0A382YGE4-F1
#
_entry.id   AF-A0A382YGE4-F1
#
_cell.length_a   1.000
_cell.length_b   1.000
_cell.length_c   1.000
_cell.angle_alpha   90.00
_cell.angle_beta   90.00
_cell.angle_gamma   90.00
#
_symmetry.space_group_name_H-M   'P 1'
#
loop_
_entity.id
_entity.type
_entity.pdbx_description
1 polymer ?
#
loop_
_entity_poly.entity_id
_entity_poly.type
_entity_poly.pdbx_seq_one_letter_code
_entity_poly.pdbx_strand_id
1 'polypeptide(L)'
;VVARLLVGVGWLVARMLADGDGPHALGRGLLAWDGDWYQSLMVHGYDGMPLEGVRFFPGYVLLGRLVDFLLPGGPAVALLAVANLGTLVAMVLMYRLVVLESADVGLARRAVWALALFPPAFVLTWAYAEGPFLAFVVGFLILLRRERWWWAAALA
;
A
#
# COMPACT_ATOMS: atom_id res chain seq x y z
N VAL A 1 -13.96 1.24 -0.57
CA VAL A 1 -14.73 2.46 -0.20
C VAL A 1 -14.82 2.62 1.31
N VAL A 2 -15.39 1.66 2.06
CA VAL A 2 -15.57 1.75 3.52
C VAL A 2 -14.31 2.11 4.29
N ALA A 3 -13.19 1.37 4.12
CA ALA A 3 -11.94 1.66 4.82
C ALA A 3 -11.41 3.09 4.56
N ARG A 4 -11.60 3.60 3.34
CA ARG A 4 -11.17 4.96 2.96
C ARG A 4 -12.06 6.02 3.61
N LEU A 5 -13.36 5.75 3.72
CA LEU A 5 -14.28 6.61 4.48
C LEU A 5 -13.92 6.62 5.97
N LEU A 6 -13.61 5.47 6.56
CA LEU A 6 -13.20 5.38 7.96
C LEU A 6 -11.90 6.16 8.22
N VAL A 7 -10.91 6.05 7.33
CA VAL A 7 -9.66 6.83 7.43
C VAL A 7 -9.93 8.32 7.26
N GLY A 8 -10.76 8.72 6.29
CA GLY A 8 -11.13 10.12 6.09
C GLY A 8 -11.88 10.72 7.29
N VAL A 9 -12.84 9.98 7.85
CA VAL A 9 -13.58 10.38 9.07
C VAL A 9 -12.62 10.46 10.26
N GLY A 10 -11.75 9.47 10.45
CA GLY A 10 -10.76 9.46 11.52
C GLY A 10 -9.80 10.65 11.43
N TRP A 11 -9.30 10.98 10.23
CA TRP A 11 -8.47 12.15 10.00
C TRP A 11 -9.23 13.47 10.29
N LEU A 12 -10.49 13.58 9.87
CA LEU A 12 -11.31 14.76 10.15
C LEU A 12 -11.53 14.95 11.65
N VAL A 13 -11.90 13.89 12.37
CA VAL A 13 -12.08 13.92 13.83
C VAL A 13 -10.77 14.32 14.52
N ALA A 14 -9.65 13.70 14.14
CA ALA A 14 -8.34 14.04 14.71
C ALA A 14 -7.98 15.51 14.47
N ARG A 15 -8.31 16.06 13.29
CA ARG A 15 -8.08 17.47 12.96
C ARG A 15 -8.98 18.42 13.75
N MET A 16 -10.20 18.01 14.08
CA MET A 16 -11.13 18.82 14.89
C MET A 16 -10.77 18.81 16.38
N LEU A 17 -10.09 17.75 16.85
CA LEU A 17 -9.66 17.60 18.24
C LEU A 17 -8.23 18.12 18.50
N ALA A 18 -7.46 18.39 17.44
CA ALA A 18 -6.11 18.91 17.56
C ALA A 18 -6.12 20.42 17.83
N ASP A 19 -5.78 20.83 19.05
CA ASP A 19 -5.57 22.24 19.42
C ASP A 19 -4.10 22.65 19.19
N GLY A 20 -3.86 23.86 18.67
CA GLY A 20 -2.52 24.45 18.49
C GLY A 20 -1.75 23.99 17.24
N ASP A 21 -0.41 24.00 17.30
CA ASP A 21 0.46 23.39 16.28
C ASP A 21 0.34 21.87 16.37
N GLY A 22 -0.71 21.32 15.73
CA GLY A 22 -0.97 19.90 15.70
C GLY A 22 0.24 19.10 15.18
N PRO A 23 0.36 17.81 15.53
CA PRO A 23 1.52 17.00 15.15
C PRO A 23 1.79 17.07 13.64
N HIS A 24 3.06 17.24 13.24
CA HIS A 24 3.50 17.36 11.85
C HIS A 24 2.90 16.29 10.91
N ALA A 25 2.64 15.10 11.45
CA ALA A 25 1.96 14.01 10.74
C ALA A 25 0.56 14.39 10.21
N LEU A 26 -0.23 15.17 10.96
CA LEU A 26 -1.57 15.60 10.52
C LEU A 26 -1.50 16.53 9.30
N GLY A 27 -0.45 17.36 9.22
CA GLY A 27 -0.20 18.24 8.08
C GLY A 27 0.16 17.49 6.80
N ARG A 28 0.81 16.32 6.92
CA ARG A 28 1.21 15.47 5.78
C ARG A 28 0.09 14.54 5.29
N GLY A 29 -0.99 14.39 6.04
CA GLY A 29 -2.14 13.57 5.65
C GLY A 29 -1.75 12.12 5.36
N LEU A 30 -2.09 11.62 4.17
CA LEU A 30 -1.86 10.24 3.75
C LEU A 30 -0.38 9.89 3.45
N LEU A 31 0.52 10.87 3.57
CA LEU A 31 1.96 10.68 3.44
C LEU A 31 2.69 10.59 4.79
N ALA A 32 2.00 10.72 5.91
CA ALA A 32 2.70 10.83 7.18
C ALA A 32 3.56 9.59 7.49
N TRP A 33 4.67 9.81 8.17
CA TRP A 33 5.72 8.82 8.46
C TRP A 33 6.39 8.24 7.19
N ASP A 34 6.16 6.97 6.83
CA ASP A 34 6.94 6.30 5.78
C ASP A 34 6.62 6.82 4.36
N GLY A 35 5.41 7.36 4.14
CA GLY A 35 5.06 7.98 2.85
C GLY A 35 5.95 9.17 2.50
N ASP A 36 6.32 9.96 3.50
CA ASP A 36 7.22 11.11 3.37
C ASP A 36 8.64 10.68 3.01
N TRP A 37 9.11 9.56 3.57
CA TRP A 37 10.38 8.95 3.19
C TRP A 37 10.37 8.47 1.74
N TYR A 38 9.32 7.77 1.31
CA TYR A 38 9.19 7.31 -0.08
C TYR A 38 9.11 8.49 -1.06
N GLN A 39 8.37 9.54 -0.74
CA GLN A 39 8.33 10.75 -1.56
C GLN A 39 9.71 11.42 -1.63
N SER A 40 10.40 11.54 -0.50
CA SER A 40 11.73 12.14 -0.45
C SER A 40 12.75 11.34 -1.25
N LEU A 41 12.69 10.00 -1.22
CA LEU A 41 13.51 9.11 -2.05
C LEU A 41 13.19 9.25 -3.54
N MET A 42 11.92 9.47 -3.92
CA MET A 42 11.56 9.73 -5.32
C MET A 42 12.23 11.01 -5.84
N VAL A 43 12.24 12.08 -5.03
CA VAL A 43 12.76 13.40 -5.41
C VAL A 43 14.29 13.46 -5.35
N HIS A 44 14.89 13.01 -4.24
CA HIS A 44 16.32 13.20 -3.97
C HIS A 44 17.18 11.99 -4.33
N GLY A 45 16.56 10.82 -4.57
CA GLY A 45 17.29 9.56 -4.71
C GLY A 45 17.86 9.06 -3.38
N TYR A 46 18.53 7.91 -3.43
CA TYR A 46 19.13 7.31 -2.23
C TYR A 46 20.37 8.07 -1.77
N ASP A 47 21.18 8.57 -2.69
CA ASP A 47 22.40 9.35 -2.36
C ASP A 47 22.07 10.70 -1.73
N GLY A 48 20.88 11.25 -2.02
CA GLY A 48 20.39 12.51 -1.47
C GLY A 48 19.64 12.37 -0.14
N MET A 49 19.55 11.17 0.42
CA MET A 49 18.83 10.89 1.67
C MET A 49 19.79 10.50 2.80
N PRO A 50 19.40 10.74 4.07
CA PRO A 50 20.12 10.21 5.23
C PRO A 50 20.26 8.68 5.18
N LEU A 51 21.22 8.13 5.92
CA LEU A 51 21.52 6.68 5.92
C LEU A 51 20.29 5.84 6.27
N GLU A 52 19.37 6.35 7.08
CA GLU A 52 18.10 5.69 7.43
C GLU A 52 17.23 5.38 6.21
N GLY A 53 17.42 6.09 5.09
CA GLY A 53 16.74 5.86 3.82
C GLY A 53 17.01 4.48 3.21
N VAL A 54 18.11 3.82 3.56
CA VAL A 54 18.48 2.50 3.01
C VAL A 54 17.52 1.38 3.44
N ARG A 55 16.72 1.58 4.50
CA ARG A 55 15.70 0.59 4.93
C ARG A 55 14.55 0.45 3.94
N PHE A 56 14.38 1.43 3.05
CA PHE A 56 13.31 1.44 2.07
C PHE A 56 13.76 0.78 0.78
N PHE A 57 13.15 -0.34 0.44
CA PHE A 57 13.50 -1.09 -0.77
C PHE A 57 13.07 -0.33 -2.04
N PRO A 58 13.86 -0.41 -3.13
CA PRO A 58 13.67 0.45 -4.29
C PRO A 58 12.41 0.15 -5.10
N GLY A 59 11.83 -1.05 -4.99
CA GLY A 59 10.70 -1.47 -5.83
C GLY A 59 9.51 -0.50 -5.80
N TYR A 60 9.10 -0.05 -4.61
CA TYR A 60 7.98 0.89 -4.48
C TYR A 60 8.34 2.30 -4.98
N VAL A 61 9.57 2.76 -4.74
CA VAL A 61 10.09 4.05 -5.27
C VAL A 61 10.13 4.04 -6.80
N LEU A 62 10.61 2.95 -7.41
CA LEU A 62 10.68 2.78 -8.85
C LEU A 62 9.30 2.73 -9.50
N LEU A 63 8.35 1.99 -8.90
CA LEU A 63 6.95 1.99 -9.35
C LEU A 63 6.32 3.38 -9.22
N GLY A 64 6.58 4.09 -8.12
CA GLY A 64 6.15 5.47 -7.92
C GLY A 64 6.66 6.39 -9.02
N ARG A 65 7.98 6.34 -9.32
CA ARG A 65 8.59 7.13 -10.41
C ARG A 65 8.01 6.81 -11.79
N LEU A 66 7.77 5.53 -12.06
CA LEU A 66 7.13 5.12 -13.32
C LEU A 66 5.72 5.71 -13.44
N VAL A 67 4.92 5.64 -12.38
CA VAL A 67 3.56 6.19 -12.38
C VAL A 67 3.58 7.72 -12.46
N ASP A 68 4.50 8.39 -11.77
CA ASP A 68 4.66 9.86 -11.82
C ASP A 68 5.08 10.34 -13.21
N PHE A 69 5.89 9.56 -13.92
CA PHE A 69 6.23 9.83 -15.31
C PHE A 69 5.02 9.69 -16.25
N LEU A 70 4.10 8.76 -15.97
CA LEU A 70 2.95 8.46 -16.83
C LEU A 70 1.72 9.31 -16.54
N LEU A 71 1.51 9.72 -15.28
CA LEU A 71 0.32 10.41 -14.82
C LEU A 71 0.68 11.79 -14.24
N PRO A 72 -0.07 12.84 -14.58
CA PRO A 72 0.09 14.13 -13.91
C PRO A 72 -0.37 14.03 -12.44
N GLY A 73 0.27 14.79 -11.54
CA GLY A 73 -0.12 14.87 -10.13
C GLY A 73 1.04 14.92 -9.14
N GLY A 74 2.25 14.56 -9.58
CA GLY A 74 3.46 14.61 -8.78
C GLY A 74 3.66 13.38 -7.88
N PRO A 75 4.84 13.27 -7.22
CA PRO A 75 5.27 12.08 -6.49
C PRO A 75 4.27 11.57 -5.46
N ALA A 76 3.62 12.47 -4.73
CA ALA A 76 2.62 12.13 -3.71
C ALA A 76 1.42 11.36 -4.30
N VAL A 77 0.87 11.87 -5.41
CA VAL A 77 -0.27 11.25 -6.09
C VAL A 77 0.13 9.93 -6.71
N ALA A 78 1.33 9.86 -7.30
CA ALA A 78 1.86 8.64 -7.88
C ALA A 78 2.01 7.52 -6.84
N LEU A 79 2.61 7.82 -5.68
CA LEU A 79 2.75 6.86 -4.58
C LEU A 79 1.38 6.40 -4.07
N LEU A 80 0.45 7.33 -3.82
CA LEU A 80 -0.90 6.98 -3.38
C LEU A 80 -1.62 6.10 -4.40
N ALA A 81 -1.46 6.36 -5.69
CA ALA A 81 -2.02 5.55 -6.75
C ALA A 81 -1.43 4.14 -6.74
N VAL A 82 -0.10 4.00 -6.69
CA VAL A 82 0.57 2.70 -6.62
C VAL A 82 0.14 1.93 -5.37
N ALA A 83 0.14 2.55 -4.20
CA ALA A 83 -0.28 1.92 -2.94
C ALA A 83 -1.72 1.41 -3.03
N ASN A 84 -2.65 2.25 -3.47
CA ASN A 84 -4.07 1.92 -3.50
C ASN A 84 -4.44 0.91 -4.59
N LEU A 85 -3.79 0.97 -5.74
CA LEU A 85 -3.94 -0.03 -6.81
C LEU A 85 -3.33 -1.37 -6.39
N GLY A 86 -2.14 -1.35 -5.78
CA GLY A 86 -1.52 -2.53 -5.19
C GLY A 86 -2.42 -3.20 -4.16
N THR A 87 -2.98 -2.42 -3.22
CA THR A 87 -3.97 -2.91 -2.24
C THR A 87 -5.21 -3.52 -2.92
N LEU A 88 -5.73 -2.90 -3.98
CA LEU A 88 -6.87 -3.45 -4.71
C LEU A 88 -6.54 -4.80 -5.35
N VAL A 89 -5.38 -4.90 -6.01
CA VAL A 89 -4.88 -6.15 -6.59
C VAL A 89 -4.69 -7.20 -5.48
N ALA A 90 -4.09 -6.84 -4.35
CA ALA A 90 -3.91 -7.72 -3.20
C ALA A 90 -5.25 -8.27 -2.70
N MET A 91 -6.29 -7.44 -2.58
CA MET A 91 -7.63 -7.90 -2.16
C MET A 91 -8.26 -8.86 -3.17
N VAL A 92 -8.12 -8.60 -4.48
CA VAL A 92 -8.61 -9.50 -5.53
C VAL A 92 -7.86 -10.82 -5.48
N LEU A 93 -6.55 -10.80 -5.36
CA LEU A 93 -5.73 -12.00 -5.26
C LEU A 93 -6.04 -12.78 -3.98
N MET A 94 -6.24 -12.10 -2.85
CA MET A 94 -6.62 -12.75 -1.58
C MET A 94 -7.95 -13.49 -1.73
N TYR A 95 -8.95 -12.86 -2.35
CA TYR A 95 -10.20 -13.52 -2.68
C TYR A 95 -9.98 -14.78 -3.53
N ARG A 96 -9.16 -14.67 -4.59
CA ARG A 96 -8.86 -15.79 -5.50
C ARG A 96 -8.11 -16.92 -4.80
N LEU A 97 -7.16 -16.60 -3.93
CA LEU A 97 -6.40 -17.58 -3.15
C LEU A 97 -7.32 -18.35 -2.20
N VAL A 98 -8.19 -17.65 -1.46
CA VAL A 98 -9.10 -18.33 -0.53
C VAL A 98 -10.10 -19.22 -1.28
N VAL A 99 -10.67 -18.74 -2.39
CA VAL A 99 -11.55 -19.59 -3.23
C VAL A 99 -10.78 -20.81 -3.77
N LEU A 100 -9.52 -20.65 -4.15
CA LEU A 100 -8.67 -21.75 -4.63
C LEU A 100 -8.44 -22.82 -3.55
N GLU A 101 -8.27 -22.40 -2.30
CA GLU A 101 -7.94 -23.30 -1.18
C GLU A 101 -9.17 -23.94 -0.52
N SER A 102 -10.28 -23.22 -0.41
CA SER A 102 -11.44 -23.68 0.36
C SER A 102 -12.68 -24.00 -0.47
N ALA A 103 -12.73 -23.59 -1.74
CA ALA A 103 -13.93 -23.55 -2.57
C ALA A 103 -15.11 -22.76 -1.94
N ASP A 104 -14.87 -21.97 -0.90
CA ASP A 104 -15.89 -21.21 -0.17
C ASP A 104 -15.78 -19.70 -0.47
N VAL A 105 -16.76 -19.21 -1.23
CA VAL A 105 -16.89 -17.79 -1.58
C VAL A 105 -17.24 -16.91 -0.36
N GLY A 106 -18.01 -17.44 0.58
CA GLY A 106 -18.34 -16.76 1.83
C GLY A 106 -17.10 -16.52 2.68
N LEU A 107 -16.26 -17.54 2.82
CA LEU A 107 -14.97 -17.44 3.50
C LEU A 107 -14.04 -16.44 2.80
N ALA A 108 -13.96 -16.48 1.46
CA ALA A 108 -13.14 -15.55 0.69
C ALA A 108 -13.53 -14.08 0.90
N ARG A 109 -14.84 -13.77 0.93
CA ARG A 109 -15.31 -12.41 1.24
C ARG A 109 -14.91 -11.98 2.65
N ARG A 110 -15.10 -12.86 3.65
CA ARG A 110 -14.73 -12.57 5.05
C ARG A 110 -13.23 -12.32 5.19
N ALA A 111 -12.40 -13.08 4.49
CA ALA A 111 -10.95 -12.88 4.50
C ALA A 111 -10.53 -11.52 3.92
N VAL A 112 -11.15 -11.09 2.80
CA VAL A 112 -10.92 -9.75 2.25
C VAL A 112 -11.39 -8.65 3.22
N TRP A 113 -12.55 -8.83 3.86
CA TRP A 113 -13.03 -7.89 4.88
C TRP A 113 -12.09 -7.84 6.09
N ALA A 114 -11.59 -8.98 6.55
CA ALA A 114 -10.62 -9.05 7.64
C ALA A 114 -9.35 -8.26 7.26
N LEU A 115 -8.82 -8.45 6.05
CA LEU A 115 -7.67 -7.68 5.57
C LEU A 115 -7.96 -6.16 5.51
N ALA A 116 -9.17 -5.77 5.10
CA ALA A 116 -9.56 -4.36 4.94
C ALA A 116 -9.93 -3.65 6.25
N LEU A 117 -10.25 -4.39 7.31
CA LEU A 117 -10.78 -3.86 8.58
C LEU A 117 -9.92 -4.19 9.81
N PHE A 118 -8.89 -5.03 9.66
CA PHE A 118 -7.93 -5.29 10.74
C PHE A 118 -7.31 -3.95 11.20
N PRO A 119 -7.02 -3.72 12.50
CA PRO A 119 -6.64 -2.40 13.00
C PRO A 119 -5.53 -1.66 12.22
N PRO A 120 -4.43 -2.29 11.78
CA PRO A 120 -3.40 -1.63 10.96
C PRO A 120 -3.76 -1.48 9.48
N ALA A 121 -4.97 -1.83 9.02
CA ALA A 121 -5.36 -1.76 7.60
C ALA A 121 -5.36 -0.33 7.03
N PHE A 122 -5.29 0.71 7.88
CA PHE A 122 -5.11 2.09 7.42
C PHE A 122 -3.82 2.25 6.59
N VAL A 123 -2.78 1.46 6.87
CA VAL A 123 -1.52 1.42 6.10
C VAL A 123 -1.77 1.08 4.62
N LEU A 124 -2.78 0.25 4.33
CA LEU A 124 -3.15 -0.13 2.96
C LEU A 124 -3.81 1.01 2.17
N THR A 125 -4.07 2.16 2.82
CA THR A 125 -4.66 3.35 2.19
C THR A 125 -3.67 4.51 2.04
N TRP A 126 -2.61 4.52 2.85
CA TRP A 126 -1.58 5.55 2.86
C TRP A 126 -0.55 5.29 1.75
N ALA A 127 0.37 6.23 1.51
CA ALA A 127 1.40 6.12 0.48
C ALA A 127 2.53 5.15 0.86
N TYR A 128 2.16 3.91 1.13
CA TYR A 128 2.94 2.88 1.78
C TYR A 128 3.10 1.67 0.84
N ALA A 129 4.19 0.92 0.98
CA ALA A 129 4.56 -0.16 0.07
C ALA A 129 3.78 -1.46 0.29
N GLU A 130 3.05 -1.56 1.39
CA GLU A 130 2.40 -2.75 1.91
C GLU A 130 1.32 -3.28 0.96
N GLY A 131 0.57 -2.40 0.30
CA GLY A 131 -0.44 -2.78 -0.69
C GLY A 131 0.17 -3.57 -1.86
N PRO A 132 1.12 -2.98 -2.62
CA PRO A 132 1.87 -3.68 -3.65
C PRO A 132 2.57 -4.93 -3.13
N PHE A 133 3.26 -4.85 -1.98
CA PHE A 133 3.94 -6.00 -1.38
C PHE A 133 2.99 -7.19 -1.17
N LEU A 134 1.82 -6.97 -0.59
CA LEU A 134 0.81 -8.02 -0.41
C LEU A 134 0.32 -8.58 -1.75
N ALA A 135 0.18 -7.74 -2.78
CA ALA A 135 -0.19 -8.21 -4.12
C ALA A 135 0.86 -9.18 -4.68
N PHE A 136 2.15 -8.86 -4.53
CA PHE A 136 3.25 -9.74 -4.90
C PHE A 136 3.22 -11.05 -4.09
N VAL A 137 3.15 -10.98 -2.77
CA VAL A 137 3.14 -12.17 -1.90
C VAL A 137 1.97 -13.10 -2.22
N VAL A 138 0.75 -12.58 -2.30
CA VAL A 138 -0.42 -13.42 -2.58
C VAL A 138 -0.39 -13.96 -4.01
N GLY A 139 0.07 -13.15 -4.98
CA GLY A 139 0.28 -13.60 -6.35
C GLY A 139 1.29 -14.75 -6.44
N PHE A 140 2.39 -14.65 -5.70
CA PHE A 140 3.41 -15.70 -5.58
C PHE A 140 2.82 -17.00 -5.03
N LEU A 141 2.04 -16.93 -3.94
CA LEU A 141 1.39 -18.10 -3.35
C LEU A 141 0.40 -18.77 -4.31
N ILE A 142 -0.38 -18.00 -5.08
CA ILE A 142 -1.28 -18.54 -6.10
C ILE A 142 -0.50 -19.27 -7.20
N LEU A 143 0.63 -18.70 -7.63
CA LEU A 143 1.46 -19.31 -8.67
C LEU A 143 2.13 -20.59 -8.18
N LEU A 144 2.63 -20.60 -6.94
CA LEU A 144 3.13 -21.81 -6.29
C LEU A 144 2.05 -22.89 -6.19
N ARG A 145 0.85 -22.52 -5.74
CA ARG A 145 -0.25 -23.49 -5.61
C ARG A 145 -0.68 -24.09 -6.95
N ARG A 146 -0.50 -23.36 -8.04
CA ARG A 146 -0.76 -23.83 -9.41
C ARG A 146 0.46 -24.45 -10.08
N GLU A 147 1.53 -24.68 -9.34
CA GLU A 147 2.78 -25.28 -9.83
C GLU A 147 3.39 -24.50 -11.02
N ARG A 148 3.15 -23.19 -11.10
CA ARG A 148 3.71 -22.30 -12.12
C ARG A 148 5.06 -21.75 -11.67
N TRP A 149 6.02 -22.65 -11.45
CA TRP A 149 7.32 -22.36 -10.81
C TRP A 149 8.09 -21.21 -11.44
N TRP A 150 8.16 -21.14 -12.78
CA TRP A 150 8.86 -20.05 -13.47
C TRP A 150 8.28 -18.67 -13.19
N TRP A 151 6.95 -18.58 -13.15
CA TRP A 151 6.26 -17.33 -12.85
C TRP A 151 6.32 -16.99 -11.37
N ALA A 152 6.32 -18.00 -10.49
CA ALA A 152 6.54 -17.79 -9.06
C ALA A 152 7.95 -17.25 -8.82
N ALA A 153 8.98 -17.81 -9.45
CA ALA A 153 10.36 -17.34 -9.34
C ALA A 153 10.56 -15.92 -9.86
N ALA A 154 9.84 -15.53 -10.93
CA ALA A 154 9.89 -14.17 -11.46
C ALA A 154 9.25 -13.12 -10.52
N LEU A 155 8.43 -13.56 -9.58
CA LEU A 155 7.63 -12.71 -8.70
C LEU A 155 8.14 -12.69 -7.26
N ALA A 156 9.08 -13.59 -6.94
CA ALA A 156 9.79 -13.70 -5.66
C ALA A 156 10.95 -12.70 -5.58
#